data_AF-A0A174HLM6-F1
#
_entry.id   AF-A0A174HLM6-F1
#
_cell.length_a   1.000
_cell.length_b   1.000
_cell.length_c   1.000
_cell.angle_alpha   90.00
_cell.angle_beta   90.00
_cell.angle_gamma   90.00
#
_symmetry.space_group_name_H-M   'P 1'
#
loop_
_entity.id
_entity.type
_entity.pdbx_description
1 polymer ?
#
loop_
_entity_poly.entity_id
_entity_poly.type
_entity_poly.pdbx_seq_one_letter_code
_entity_poly.pdbx_strand_id
1 'polypeptide(L)'
;MKNIVLTLLLFCAASLGAQNWEPLFNGKNLKGWKKLNGKAEYKIVDGAIVGVSKMGTPNTFLATTKNYGDFILEFDFKIDDGLNSGVQLRSESKKDYKKGRVHGYQFEIDPSKRAWSGGIYDEARRNWLYPLTLNPSAKNAFKNNAWNKARIEAVGNSIRTWINGVPCANIWDDMTPVGFIALQVHAIGNAADEGKTVRWKDIRICTTDVERYQTPEAQAAPEVNLIANTISPSEAKEGWALLWDGKTTDGWRGAKLSTFPAKGWKIENGILKVMKSGGAESANGGDIVTTRKYKNFILKVDFKITEGANSGVKYFVNPDMNKGAGSAIGCEFQILDDDKHPDAKLGVKGNRKLGSLYDLIPAPKDKPFNKKEFNTATIIVKGNHVEHWLNGVKLIEYDRNNDMWNALVAYSKYKNWPNFGNPEEGNILLQDHGDEVWFKNVKIKELK
;
A
#
# COMPACT_ATOMS: atom_id res chain seq x y z
N MET A 1 -55.31 -52.45 12.67
CA MET A 1 -53.87 -52.35 12.38
C MET A 1 -53.54 -50.88 12.11
N LYS A 2 -53.00 -50.15 13.10
CA LYS A 2 -52.48 -48.78 12.91
C LYS A 2 -51.01 -48.82 13.27
N ASN A 3 -50.16 -48.82 12.25
CA ASN A 3 -48.71 -48.79 12.38
C ASN A 3 -48.30 -47.38 12.82
N ILE A 4 -47.80 -47.26 14.05
CA ILE A 4 -47.14 -46.05 14.53
C ILE A 4 -45.69 -46.14 14.09
N VAL A 5 -45.33 -45.35 13.08
CA VAL A 5 -43.95 -45.16 12.65
C VAL A 5 -43.30 -44.19 13.62
N LEU A 6 -42.37 -44.70 14.43
CA LEU A 6 -41.55 -43.92 15.35
C LEU A 6 -40.36 -43.33 14.56
N THR A 7 -40.45 -42.05 14.17
CA THR A 7 -39.35 -41.34 13.52
C THR A 7 -38.29 -40.99 14.56
N LEU A 8 -37.16 -41.71 14.53
CA LEU A 8 -35.99 -41.43 15.36
C LEU A 8 -35.28 -40.18 14.80
N LEU A 9 -35.47 -39.03 15.45
CA LEU A 9 -34.67 -37.82 15.19
C LEU A 9 -33.26 -38.03 15.75
N LEU A 10 -32.31 -38.39 14.88
CA LEU A 10 -30.88 -38.30 15.19
C LEU A 10 -30.50 -36.82 15.36
N PHE A 11 -30.33 -36.39 16.61
CA PHE A 11 -29.61 -35.16 16.91
C PHE A 11 -28.12 -35.40 16.63
N CYS A 12 -27.65 -34.98 15.46
CA CYS A 12 -26.23 -34.75 15.24
C CYS A 12 -25.81 -33.54 16.09
N ALA A 13 -25.37 -33.81 17.32
CA ALA A 13 -24.65 -32.83 18.11
C ALA A 13 -23.29 -32.59 17.43
N ALA A 14 -23.21 -31.55 16.59
CA ALA A 14 -21.93 -31.05 16.13
C ALA A 14 -21.17 -30.57 17.37
N SER A 15 -20.12 -31.31 17.76
CA SER A 15 -19.21 -30.88 18.82
C SER A 15 -18.51 -29.60 18.34
N LEU A 16 -18.99 -28.45 18.82
CA LEU A 16 -18.27 -27.18 18.73
C LEU A 16 -17.02 -27.31 19.60
N GLY A 17 -15.96 -27.90 19.07
CA GLY A 17 -14.65 -27.92 19.71
C GLY A 17 -14.19 -26.50 20.00
N ALA A 18 -13.70 -26.26 21.21
CA ALA A 18 -13.12 -24.97 21.59
C ALA A 18 -11.88 -24.66 20.75
N GLN A 19 -11.67 -23.39 20.40
CA GLN A 19 -10.46 -22.95 19.69
C GLN A 19 -9.21 -23.32 20.49
N ASN A 20 -8.27 -24.03 19.86
CA ASN A 20 -7.03 -24.44 20.50
C ASN A 20 -6.00 -23.30 20.48
N TRP A 21 -5.58 -22.85 21.65
CA TRP A 21 -4.63 -21.75 21.84
C TRP A 21 -3.37 -22.25 22.54
N GLU A 22 -2.21 -21.98 21.94
CA GLU A 22 -0.90 -22.23 22.54
C GLU A 22 -0.31 -20.92 23.10
N PRO A 23 0.11 -20.87 24.38
CA PRO A 23 0.81 -19.70 24.90
C PRO A 23 2.23 -19.63 24.30
N LEU A 24 2.57 -18.52 23.66
CA LEU A 24 3.96 -18.23 23.25
C LEU A 24 4.82 -17.82 24.44
N PHE A 25 4.21 -17.19 25.46
CA PHE A 25 4.86 -16.85 26.72
C PHE A 25 4.15 -17.52 27.89
N ASN A 26 4.92 -18.19 28.75
CA ASN A 26 4.38 -18.98 29.87
C ASN A 26 4.15 -18.18 31.16
N GLY A 27 4.36 -16.87 31.14
CA GLY A 27 4.19 -15.99 32.31
C GLY A 27 5.32 -16.00 33.34
N LYS A 28 6.29 -16.93 33.23
CA LYS A 28 7.31 -17.17 34.26
C LYS A 28 8.75 -16.97 33.78
N ASN A 29 9.08 -17.41 32.57
CA ASN A 29 10.43 -17.33 32.01
C ASN A 29 10.40 -17.19 30.49
N LEU A 30 11.54 -16.83 29.90
CA LEU A 30 11.68 -16.64 28.45
C LEU A 30 11.95 -17.94 27.67
N LYS A 31 11.57 -19.10 28.21
CA LYS A 31 11.66 -20.37 27.46
C LYS A 31 10.82 -20.27 26.19
N GLY A 32 11.40 -20.66 25.05
CA GLY A 32 10.78 -20.51 23.73
C GLY A 32 11.13 -19.21 23.02
N TRP A 33 11.98 -18.37 23.62
CA TRP A 33 12.42 -17.09 23.05
C TRP A 33 13.94 -16.99 22.95
N LYS A 34 14.42 -16.20 21.98
CA LYS A 34 15.83 -15.90 21.75
C LYS A 34 16.01 -14.43 21.39
N LYS A 35 16.96 -13.76 22.06
CA LYS A 35 17.32 -12.38 21.73
C LYS A 35 18.17 -12.31 20.46
N LEU A 36 17.86 -11.38 19.58
CA LEU A 36 18.54 -11.12 18.30
C LEU A 36 18.92 -9.64 18.15
N ASN A 37 20.02 -9.41 17.42
CA ASN A 37 20.62 -8.11 17.08
C ASN A 37 21.11 -7.28 18.29
N GLY A 38 20.27 -6.40 18.83
CA GLY A 38 20.69 -5.46 19.88
C GLY A 38 20.87 -6.09 21.27
N LYS A 39 21.11 -5.21 22.25
CA LYS A 39 21.45 -5.56 23.63
C LYS A 39 20.44 -5.04 24.66
N ALA A 40 19.29 -4.54 24.23
CA ALA A 40 18.21 -4.17 25.14
C ALA A 40 17.79 -5.36 26.02
N GLU A 41 17.26 -5.07 27.20
CA GLU A 41 16.85 -6.08 28.17
C GLU A 41 15.37 -6.44 28.02
N TYR A 42 15.07 -7.71 28.29
CA TYR A 42 13.72 -8.22 28.44
C TYR A 42 13.59 -8.80 29.84
N LYS A 43 12.74 -8.19 30.66
CA LYS A 43 12.42 -8.61 32.02
C LYS A 43 11.04 -9.24 32.06
N ILE A 44 10.73 -9.95 33.14
CA ILE A 44 9.39 -10.45 33.42
C ILE A 44 8.89 -9.74 34.66
N VAL A 45 7.78 -9.03 34.54
CA VAL A 45 7.15 -8.27 35.62
C VAL A 45 5.66 -8.55 35.57
N ASP A 46 5.08 -9.06 36.66
CA ASP A 46 3.66 -9.35 36.80
C ASP A 46 3.05 -10.16 35.64
N GLY A 47 3.78 -11.19 35.18
CA GLY A 47 3.34 -12.04 34.08
C GLY A 47 3.38 -11.38 32.70
N ALA A 48 4.06 -10.24 32.54
CA ALA A 48 4.33 -9.58 31.26
C ALA A 48 5.82 -9.61 30.91
N ILE A 49 6.14 -9.75 29.63
CA ILE A 49 7.47 -9.45 29.10
C ILE A 49 7.60 -7.93 29.01
N VAL A 50 8.65 -7.37 29.61
CA VAL A 50 8.96 -5.94 29.62
C VAL A 50 10.27 -5.70 28.89
N GLY A 51 10.19 -5.10 27.70
CA GLY A 51 11.34 -4.60 26.95
C GLY A 51 11.74 -3.23 27.45
N VAL A 52 13.03 -3.05 27.77
CA VAL A 52 13.59 -1.81 28.32
C VAL A 52 14.48 -1.14 27.28
N SER A 53 14.16 0.09 26.89
CA SER A 53 14.93 0.89 25.94
C SER A 53 16.36 1.11 26.45
N LYS A 54 17.31 1.20 25.50
CA LYS A 54 18.74 1.32 25.81
C LYS A 54 19.47 2.11 24.73
N MET A 55 20.31 3.05 25.12
CA MET A 55 21.17 3.85 24.25
C MET A 55 22.34 3.01 23.73
N GLY A 56 22.88 3.41 22.58
CA GLY A 56 24.08 2.80 22.00
C GLY A 56 23.90 1.34 21.57
N THR A 57 22.68 0.89 21.32
CA THR A 57 22.38 -0.44 20.81
C THR A 57 21.36 -0.39 19.68
N PRO A 58 21.47 -1.23 18.62
CA PRO A 58 20.48 -1.26 17.55
C PRO A 58 19.16 -1.88 18.03
N ASN A 59 18.15 -1.90 17.15
CA ASN A 59 16.88 -2.60 17.40
C ASN A 59 17.17 -4.01 17.95
N THR A 60 16.53 -4.33 19.06
CA THR A 60 16.68 -5.62 19.74
C THR A 60 15.38 -6.39 19.59
N PHE A 61 15.46 -7.66 19.21
CA PHE A 61 14.27 -8.49 19.01
C PHE A 61 14.30 -9.69 19.93
N LEU A 62 13.22 -9.93 20.66
CA LEU A 62 13.01 -11.20 21.36
C LEU A 62 12.13 -12.08 20.49
N ALA A 63 12.74 -13.01 19.75
CA ALA A 63 12.09 -13.84 18.75
C ALA A 63 11.70 -15.21 19.28
N THR A 64 10.59 -15.77 18.81
CA THR A 64 10.21 -17.16 19.07
C THR A 64 11.27 -18.11 18.51
N THR A 65 11.54 -19.21 19.19
CA THR A 65 12.45 -20.25 18.70
C THR A 65 11.83 -21.13 17.61
N LYS A 66 10.50 -21.07 17.46
CA LYS A 66 9.73 -21.70 16.38
C LYS A 66 9.39 -20.68 15.30
N ASN A 67 9.22 -21.17 14.08
CA ASN A 67 8.64 -20.42 12.97
C ASN A 67 7.16 -20.77 12.82
N TYR A 68 6.37 -19.83 12.30
CA TYR A 68 4.94 -19.94 12.10
C TYR A 68 4.59 -19.50 10.68
N GLY A 69 3.71 -20.26 10.03
CA GLY A 69 3.14 -19.96 8.71
C GLY A 69 1.77 -19.33 8.85
N ASP A 70 0.74 -20.16 8.77
CA ASP A 70 -0.65 -19.75 9.00
C ASP A 70 -1.00 -19.77 10.49
N PHE A 71 -1.54 -18.66 10.98
CA PHE A 71 -1.87 -18.49 12.40
C PHE A 71 -2.86 -17.35 12.67
N ILE A 72 -3.49 -17.44 13.84
CA ILE A 72 -4.09 -16.31 14.55
C ILE A 72 -3.24 -16.04 15.80
N LEU A 73 -2.71 -14.83 15.94
CA LEU A 73 -1.90 -14.38 17.06
C LEU A 73 -2.69 -13.33 17.85
N GLU A 74 -2.75 -13.49 19.17
CA GLU A 74 -3.30 -12.50 20.08
C GLU A 74 -2.31 -12.17 21.19
N PHE A 75 -2.27 -10.89 21.58
CA PHE A 75 -1.51 -10.42 22.73
C PHE A 75 -2.06 -9.08 23.24
N ASP A 76 -1.84 -8.82 24.53
CA ASP A 76 -2.04 -7.51 25.12
C ASP A 76 -0.71 -6.75 25.10
N PHE A 77 -0.74 -5.45 24.78
CA PHE A 77 0.45 -4.59 24.74
C PHE A 77 0.23 -3.23 25.40
N LYS A 78 1.32 -2.67 25.95
CA LYS A 78 1.38 -1.32 26.51
C LYS A 78 2.76 -0.71 26.26
N ILE A 79 2.82 0.55 25.88
CA ILE A 79 4.08 1.26 25.59
C ILE A 79 4.09 2.62 26.29
N ASP A 80 5.26 3.06 26.76
CA ASP A 80 5.46 4.40 27.29
C ASP A 80 5.55 5.42 26.15
N ASP A 81 4.98 6.62 26.32
CA ASP A 81 4.98 7.66 25.29
C ASP A 81 6.41 8.10 24.91
N GLY A 82 6.61 8.41 23.63
CA GLY A 82 7.91 8.77 23.05
C GLY A 82 8.75 7.57 22.58
N LEU A 83 8.33 6.34 22.85
CA LEU A 83 8.93 5.14 22.24
C LEU A 83 8.21 4.74 20.94
N ASN A 84 8.88 3.89 20.16
CA ASN A 84 8.30 3.08 19.10
C ASN A 84 8.64 1.62 19.35
N SER A 85 7.77 0.72 18.90
CA SER A 85 7.95 -0.73 19.02
C SER A 85 7.17 -1.43 17.91
N GLY A 86 7.24 -2.75 17.86
CA GLY A 86 6.38 -3.56 17.04
C GLY A 86 6.46 -5.04 17.38
N VAL A 87 5.65 -5.84 16.69
CA VAL A 87 5.70 -7.29 16.75
C VAL A 87 5.94 -7.82 15.34
N GLN A 88 7.10 -8.47 15.15
CA GLN A 88 7.49 -9.12 13.92
C GLN A 88 6.58 -10.33 13.65
N LEU A 89 6.24 -10.53 12.37
CA LEU A 89 5.38 -11.59 11.86
C LEU A 89 6.13 -12.23 10.69
N ARG A 90 6.14 -13.58 10.62
CA ARG A 90 6.80 -14.36 9.55
C ARG A 90 8.19 -13.79 9.18
N SER A 91 8.95 -13.37 10.19
CA SER A 91 10.20 -12.63 9.98
C SER A 91 11.41 -13.58 9.99
N GLU A 92 12.52 -13.09 9.45
CA GLU A 92 13.74 -13.85 9.25
C GLU A 92 14.96 -13.13 9.82
N SER A 93 16.04 -13.87 10.04
CA SER A 93 17.34 -13.35 10.49
C SER A 93 18.44 -14.24 9.92
N LYS A 94 18.84 -13.99 8.68
CA LYS A 94 19.77 -14.84 7.93
C LYS A 94 21.14 -14.18 7.80
N LYS A 95 22.22 -14.95 7.90
CA LYS A 95 23.61 -14.43 7.87
C LYS A 95 23.95 -13.72 6.55
N ASP A 96 23.44 -14.23 5.44
CA ASP A 96 23.55 -13.69 4.08
C ASP A 96 22.71 -12.43 3.87
N TYR A 97 21.61 -12.24 4.62
CA TYR A 97 20.83 -11.01 4.57
C TYR A 97 21.29 -10.00 5.62
N LYS A 98 22.02 -8.95 5.18
CA LYS A 98 22.49 -7.85 6.04
C LYS A 98 23.16 -8.33 7.33
N LYS A 99 23.98 -9.39 7.23
CA LYS A 99 24.75 -9.97 8.35
C LYS A 99 23.88 -10.42 9.54
N GLY A 100 22.70 -10.99 9.28
CA GLY A 100 21.80 -11.48 10.34
C GLY A 100 20.89 -10.40 10.93
N ARG A 101 20.61 -9.32 10.19
CA ARG A 101 19.61 -8.33 10.60
C ARG A 101 18.22 -8.97 10.55
N VAL A 102 17.46 -8.87 11.64
CA VAL A 102 16.03 -9.23 11.64
C VAL A 102 15.31 -8.40 10.60
N HIS A 103 14.50 -9.04 9.75
CA HIS A 103 13.74 -8.40 8.69
C HIS A 103 12.44 -9.16 8.39
N GLY A 104 11.42 -8.46 7.92
CA GLY A 104 10.09 -9.02 7.63
C GLY A 104 8.96 -8.12 8.12
N TYR A 105 7.73 -8.62 8.05
CA TYR A 105 6.55 -7.84 8.41
C TYR A 105 6.51 -7.53 9.90
N GLN A 106 6.08 -6.32 10.24
CA GLN A 106 5.97 -5.82 11.61
C GLN A 106 4.58 -5.23 11.80
N PHE A 107 3.85 -5.70 12.81
CA PHE A 107 2.75 -4.95 13.40
C PHE A 107 3.35 -3.75 14.17
N GLU A 108 3.02 -2.54 13.76
CA GLU A 108 3.55 -1.32 14.38
C GLU A 108 2.90 -1.02 15.75
N ILE A 109 3.69 -0.54 16.70
CA ILE A 109 3.23 0.08 17.96
C ILE A 109 3.79 1.50 18.01
N ASP A 110 2.91 2.46 17.77
CA ASP A 110 3.21 3.87 17.60
C ASP A 110 2.28 4.74 18.46
N PRO A 111 2.75 5.22 19.64
CA PRO A 111 2.00 6.10 20.51
C PRO A 111 2.04 7.58 20.06
N SER A 112 2.77 7.91 19.00
CA SER A 112 2.90 9.29 18.53
C SER A 112 1.63 9.80 17.85
N LYS A 113 1.57 11.11 17.59
CA LYS A 113 0.47 11.75 16.84
C LYS A 113 0.29 11.22 15.41
N ARG A 114 1.29 10.52 14.85
CA ARG A 114 1.17 9.85 13.55
C ARG A 114 0.10 8.75 13.61
N ALA A 115 0.00 8.09 14.78
CA ALA A 115 -1.02 7.11 15.15
C ALA A 115 -1.13 5.95 14.13
N TRP A 116 0.01 5.33 13.79
CA TRP A 116 0.06 4.18 12.87
C TRP A 116 0.13 2.83 13.58
N SER A 117 -0.20 2.76 14.86
CA SER A 117 -0.32 1.49 15.60
C SER A 117 -1.25 0.53 14.85
N GLY A 118 -0.79 -0.71 14.63
CA GLY A 118 -1.51 -1.73 13.87
C GLY A 118 -1.30 -1.67 12.36
N GLY A 119 -0.63 -0.64 11.84
CA GLY A 119 -0.09 -0.64 10.49
C GLY A 119 0.96 -1.74 10.29
N ILE A 120 1.30 -2.02 9.02
CA ILE A 120 2.31 -3.02 8.67
C ILE A 120 3.55 -2.35 8.07
N TYR A 121 4.69 -2.55 8.71
CA TYR A 121 6.01 -2.10 8.29
C TYR A 121 6.90 -3.31 7.98
N ASP A 122 7.62 -3.29 6.86
CA ASP A 122 8.51 -4.37 6.42
C ASP A 122 9.95 -4.08 6.83
N GLU A 123 10.22 -4.41 8.09
CA GLU A 123 11.43 -4.06 8.83
C GLU A 123 12.69 -4.46 8.09
N ALA A 124 13.62 -3.50 7.99
CA ALA A 124 14.89 -3.61 7.27
C ALA A 124 14.79 -4.14 5.82
N ARG A 125 13.61 -4.04 5.18
CA ARG A 125 13.32 -4.60 3.86
C ARG A 125 12.61 -3.58 2.95
N ARG A 126 11.27 -3.58 2.83
CA ARG A 126 10.50 -2.63 2.00
C ARG A 126 9.96 -1.40 2.75
N ASN A 127 10.17 -1.32 4.06
CA ASN A 127 9.65 -0.25 4.91
C ASN A 127 8.10 -0.23 4.93
N TRP A 128 7.44 0.93 4.92
CA TRP A 128 5.98 1.02 5.06
C TRP A 128 5.23 0.29 3.95
N LEU A 129 4.46 -0.74 4.32
CA LEU A 129 3.57 -1.48 3.43
C LEU A 129 2.12 -1.00 3.59
N TYR A 130 1.69 -0.82 4.85
CA TYR A 130 0.35 -0.38 5.20
C TYR A 130 0.40 0.67 6.31
N PRO A 131 0.73 1.93 6.00
CA PRO A 131 0.52 3.03 6.95
C PRO A 131 -0.99 3.27 7.14
N LEU A 132 -1.42 3.69 8.33
CA LEU A 132 -2.85 3.96 8.59
C LEU A 132 -3.38 5.23 7.87
N THR A 133 -2.60 5.83 6.98
CA THR A 133 -3.13 6.74 5.96
C THR A 133 -4.09 6.00 5.01
N LEU A 134 -3.89 4.71 4.79
CA LEU A 134 -4.76 3.87 3.95
C LEU A 134 -6.05 3.41 4.66
N ASN A 135 -6.10 3.56 5.99
CA ASN A 135 -7.29 3.30 6.81
C ASN A 135 -7.36 4.30 7.99
N PRO A 136 -7.69 5.58 7.71
CA PRO A 136 -7.60 6.64 8.71
C PRO A 136 -8.49 6.43 9.95
N SER A 137 -9.62 5.73 9.80
CA SER A 137 -10.50 5.39 10.92
C SER A 137 -9.82 4.55 12.00
N ALA A 138 -8.81 3.76 11.64
CA ALA A 138 -8.07 2.92 12.58
C ALA A 138 -7.07 3.71 13.46
N LYS A 139 -6.77 4.97 13.15
CA LYS A 139 -5.81 5.78 13.93
C LYS A 139 -6.23 5.97 15.38
N ASN A 140 -7.53 5.90 15.67
CA ASN A 140 -8.08 6.03 17.02
C ASN A 140 -8.15 4.69 17.80
N ALA A 141 -7.68 3.58 17.21
CA ALA A 141 -7.78 2.26 17.83
C ALA A 141 -6.87 2.11 19.06
N PHE A 142 -5.68 2.71 19.02
CA PHE A 142 -4.69 2.65 20.09
C PHE A 142 -5.03 3.61 21.22
N LYS A 143 -4.92 3.11 22.46
CA LYS A 143 -5.12 3.87 23.70
C LYS A 143 -3.76 4.12 24.35
N ASN A 144 -3.27 5.36 24.31
CA ASN A 144 -2.03 5.74 25.00
C ASN A 144 -2.10 5.42 26.50
N ASN A 145 -0.95 5.04 27.08
CA ASN A 145 -0.79 4.76 28.51
C ASN A 145 -1.73 3.68 29.08
N ALA A 146 -2.38 2.88 28.23
CA ALA A 146 -3.28 1.79 28.60
C ALA A 146 -2.84 0.46 27.96
N TRP A 147 -3.38 -0.64 28.49
CA TRP A 147 -3.30 -1.94 27.81
C TRP A 147 -4.22 -1.94 26.59
N ASN A 148 -3.70 -2.47 25.49
CA ASN A 148 -4.39 -2.61 24.22
C ASN A 148 -4.36 -4.08 23.80
N LYS A 149 -5.46 -4.57 23.21
CA LYS A 149 -5.52 -5.92 22.65
C LYS A 149 -5.13 -5.89 21.19
N ALA A 150 -4.21 -6.73 20.77
CA ALA A 150 -3.90 -6.96 19.37
C ALA A 150 -4.41 -8.33 18.92
N ARG A 151 -4.88 -8.39 17.67
CA ARG A 151 -5.14 -9.64 16.96
C ARG A 151 -4.49 -9.54 15.58
N ILE A 152 -3.76 -10.56 15.18
CA ILE A 152 -3.14 -10.67 13.88
C ILE A 152 -3.55 -12.00 13.27
N GLU A 153 -4.00 -11.98 12.02
CA GLU A 153 -4.35 -13.16 11.27
C GLU A 153 -3.48 -13.21 10.01
N ALA A 154 -2.60 -14.20 9.95
CA ALA A 154 -1.74 -14.44 8.81
C ALA A 154 -2.15 -15.79 8.21
N VAL A 155 -2.83 -15.80 7.06
CA VAL A 155 -3.45 -16.99 6.45
C VAL A 155 -3.20 -16.95 4.94
N GLY A 156 -2.48 -17.94 4.41
CA GLY A 156 -1.94 -17.86 3.06
C GLY A 156 -1.10 -16.58 2.87
N ASN A 157 -1.38 -15.80 1.84
CA ASN A 157 -0.71 -14.50 1.60
C ASN A 157 -1.35 -13.32 2.35
N SER A 158 -2.52 -13.50 2.96
CA SER A 158 -3.24 -12.45 3.68
C SER A 158 -2.64 -12.24 5.07
N ILE A 159 -2.26 -11.00 5.40
CA ILE A 159 -1.84 -10.60 6.76
C ILE A 159 -2.71 -9.42 7.20
N ARG A 160 -3.52 -9.65 8.24
CA ARG A 160 -4.53 -8.70 8.74
C ARG A 160 -4.32 -8.40 10.21
N THR A 161 -4.60 -7.17 10.63
CA THR A 161 -4.34 -6.72 12.00
C THR A 161 -5.53 -5.96 12.59
N TRP A 162 -5.74 -6.12 13.90
CA TRP A 162 -6.74 -5.39 14.67
C TRP A 162 -6.14 -4.90 15.99
N ILE A 163 -6.60 -3.73 16.44
CA ILE A 163 -6.36 -3.21 17.78
C ILE A 163 -7.70 -2.94 18.46
N ASN A 164 -7.90 -3.51 19.65
CA ASN A 164 -9.12 -3.33 20.44
C ASN A 164 -10.41 -3.63 19.63
N GLY A 165 -10.34 -4.59 18.70
CA GLY A 165 -11.43 -4.96 17.79
C GLY A 165 -11.56 -4.08 16.54
N VAL A 166 -10.80 -2.99 16.42
CA VAL A 166 -10.81 -2.12 15.24
C VAL A 166 -9.84 -2.67 14.19
N PRO A 167 -10.28 -2.95 12.94
CA PRO A 167 -9.39 -3.38 11.87
C PRO A 167 -8.41 -2.28 11.48
N CYS A 168 -7.12 -2.60 11.46
CA CYS A 168 -6.04 -1.65 11.22
C CYS A 168 -5.46 -1.79 9.80
N ALA A 169 -4.81 -2.92 9.51
CA ALA A 169 -4.14 -3.16 8.23
C ALA A 169 -4.55 -4.50 7.60
N ASN A 170 -4.42 -4.58 6.28
CA ASN A 170 -4.69 -5.77 5.48
C ASN A 170 -3.79 -5.76 4.24
N ILE A 171 -2.80 -6.65 4.19
CA ILE A 171 -1.92 -6.81 3.03
C ILE A 171 -2.06 -8.21 2.42
N TRP A 172 -1.84 -8.28 1.11
CA TRP A 172 -1.67 -9.53 0.38
C TRP A 172 -0.24 -9.61 -0.17
N ASP A 173 0.57 -10.54 0.35
CA ASP A 173 1.99 -10.65 0.03
C ASP A 173 2.53 -12.08 0.18
N ASP A 174 3.46 -12.46 -0.69
CA ASP A 174 4.03 -13.81 -0.76
C ASP A 174 5.52 -13.88 -0.39
N MET A 175 6.13 -12.76 0.00
CA MET A 175 7.58 -12.64 0.11
C MET A 175 8.18 -13.55 1.19
N THR A 176 7.45 -13.80 2.27
CA THR A 176 7.86 -14.71 3.35
C THR A 176 6.65 -15.41 3.96
N PRO A 177 6.35 -16.66 3.56
CA PRO A 177 5.17 -17.36 4.05
C PRO A 177 5.34 -17.91 5.48
N VAL A 178 6.57 -18.13 5.93
CA VAL A 178 6.90 -18.75 7.22
C VAL A 178 8.10 -18.05 7.86
N GLY A 179 8.01 -17.73 9.15
CA GLY A 179 9.12 -17.15 9.91
C GLY A 179 8.78 -16.99 11.39
N PHE A 180 9.69 -16.44 12.17
CA PHE A 180 9.45 -16.25 13.61
C PHE A 180 8.53 -15.06 13.89
N ILE A 181 7.97 -15.04 15.10
CA ILE A 181 7.34 -13.86 15.71
C ILE A 181 8.37 -13.22 16.64
N ALA A 182 8.45 -11.89 16.72
CA ALA A 182 9.40 -11.25 17.65
C ALA A 182 8.90 -9.94 18.24
N LEU A 183 9.20 -9.71 19.51
CA LEU A 183 8.91 -8.46 20.20
C LEU A 183 10.07 -7.49 19.98
N GLN A 184 9.79 -6.25 19.57
CA GLN A 184 10.83 -5.26 19.30
C GLN A 184 11.04 -4.33 20.48
N VAL A 185 12.31 -4.06 20.83
CA VAL A 185 12.72 -2.82 21.51
C VAL A 185 13.48 -1.99 20.49
N HIS A 186 12.89 -0.87 20.08
CA HIS A 186 13.49 0.02 19.08
C HIS A 186 14.72 0.73 19.66
N ALA A 187 15.73 0.95 18.82
CA ALA A 187 16.89 1.76 19.18
C ALA A 187 16.44 3.19 19.50
N ILE A 188 16.95 3.76 20.58
CA ILE A 188 16.66 5.14 20.98
C ILE A 188 17.85 6.04 20.64
N GLY A 189 17.55 7.28 20.26
CA GLY A 189 18.55 8.32 19.99
C GLY A 189 18.61 9.42 21.04
N ASN A 190 17.61 9.52 21.91
CA ASN A 190 17.51 10.54 22.95
C ASN A 190 17.72 9.89 24.33
N ALA A 191 18.65 10.43 25.12
CA ALA A 191 18.95 9.93 26.46
C ALA A 191 17.74 9.99 27.41
N ALA A 192 16.78 10.91 27.17
CA ALA A 192 15.53 10.99 27.94
C ALA A 192 14.60 9.79 27.74
N ASP A 193 14.85 8.96 26.72
CA ASP A 193 14.09 7.75 26.46
C ASP A 193 14.74 6.49 27.05
N GLU A 194 15.94 6.55 27.63
CA GLU A 194 16.61 5.42 28.31
C GLU A 194 15.74 4.91 29.47
N GLY A 195 15.58 3.59 29.59
CA GLY A 195 14.82 2.99 30.68
C GLY A 195 13.30 3.04 30.52
N LYS A 196 12.76 3.77 29.54
CA LYS A 196 11.36 3.63 29.12
C LYS A 196 11.10 2.22 28.61
N THR A 197 9.84 1.83 28.59
CA THR A 197 9.48 0.43 28.37
C THR A 197 8.31 0.22 27.43
N VAL A 198 8.32 -0.96 26.83
CA VAL A 198 7.19 -1.57 26.16
C VAL A 198 6.94 -2.94 26.79
N ARG A 199 5.66 -3.33 26.89
CA ARG A 199 5.21 -4.48 27.68
C ARG A 199 4.23 -5.30 26.85
N TRP A 200 4.35 -6.62 26.92
CA TRP A 200 3.46 -7.57 26.27
C TRP A 200 3.08 -8.69 27.23
N LYS A 201 1.81 -9.08 27.23
CA LYS A 201 1.31 -10.22 28.03
C LYS A 201 0.24 -10.97 27.26
N ASP A 202 -0.21 -12.09 27.81
CA ASP A 202 -1.27 -12.93 27.24
C ASP A 202 -1.01 -13.31 25.78
N ILE A 203 0.28 -13.53 25.44
CA ILE A 203 0.76 -13.81 24.09
C ILE A 203 0.42 -15.26 23.74
N ARG A 204 -0.55 -15.46 22.85
CA ARG A 204 -1.06 -16.78 22.47
C ARG A 204 -1.27 -16.89 20.97
N ILE A 205 -1.15 -18.10 20.44
CA ILE A 205 -1.27 -18.39 19.01
C ILE A 205 -2.21 -19.57 18.76
N CYS A 206 -2.95 -19.53 17.66
CA CYS A 206 -3.76 -20.62 17.15
C CYS A 206 -3.26 -20.98 15.75
N THR A 207 -2.90 -22.25 15.54
CA THR A 207 -2.35 -22.79 14.27
C THR A 207 -3.17 -23.96 13.72
N THR A 208 -4.29 -24.29 14.37
CA THR A 208 -5.18 -25.40 14.01
C THR A 208 -6.56 -24.84 13.65
N ASP A 209 -7.15 -25.31 12.55
CA ASP A 209 -8.45 -24.83 12.03
C ASP A 209 -8.50 -23.30 11.88
N VAL A 210 -7.41 -22.68 11.42
CA VAL A 210 -7.27 -21.22 11.34
C VAL A 210 -8.39 -20.60 10.50
N GLU A 211 -8.77 -21.24 9.41
CA GLU A 211 -9.81 -20.81 8.48
C GLU A 211 -11.20 -20.80 9.13
N ARG A 212 -11.42 -21.64 10.15
CA ARG A 212 -12.67 -21.68 10.92
C ARG A 212 -12.82 -20.47 11.83
N TYR A 213 -11.71 -19.95 12.35
CA TYR A 213 -11.68 -18.87 13.35
C TYR A 213 -11.24 -17.53 12.79
N GLN A 214 -10.89 -17.46 11.50
CA GLN A 214 -10.51 -16.22 10.85
C GLN A 214 -11.66 -15.21 10.85
N THR A 215 -11.32 -13.93 10.98
CA THR A 215 -12.29 -12.84 10.92
C THR A 215 -12.86 -12.72 9.50
N PRO A 216 -14.19 -12.57 9.32
CA PRO A 216 -14.78 -12.40 7.99
C PRO A 216 -14.22 -11.17 7.25
N GLU A 217 -14.12 -11.24 5.91
CA GLU A 217 -13.62 -10.13 5.06
C GLU A 217 -14.35 -8.80 5.31
N ALA A 218 -15.66 -8.84 5.55
CA ALA A 218 -16.47 -7.65 5.81
C ALA A 218 -16.07 -6.87 7.08
N GLN A 219 -15.25 -7.46 7.95
CA GLN A 219 -14.75 -6.85 9.19
C GLN A 219 -13.23 -6.57 9.12
N ALA A 220 -12.60 -6.74 7.95
CA ALA A 220 -11.19 -6.45 7.73
C ALA A 220 -10.98 -5.02 7.21
N ALA A 221 -9.75 -4.51 7.32
CA ALA A 221 -9.35 -3.28 6.65
C ALA A 221 -9.32 -3.49 5.12
N PRO A 222 -9.45 -2.43 4.30
CA PRO A 222 -9.28 -2.53 2.85
C PRO A 222 -7.92 -3.14 2.51
N GLU A 223 -7.89 -4.11 1.59
CA GLU A 223 -6.65 -4.82 1.23
C GLU A 223 -5.70 -3.96 0.38
N VAL A 224 -4.40 -4.10 0.61
CA VAL A 224 -3.34 -3.65 -0.29
C VAL A 224 -2.58 -4.87 -0.81
N ASN A 225 -2.71 -5.14 -2.11
CA ASN A 225 -1.95 -6.18 -2.78
C ASN A 225 -0.53 -5.70 -3.12
N LEU A 226 0.46 -6.38 -2.53
CA LEU A 226 1.88 -6.05 -2.66
C LEU A 226 2.60 -6.92 -3.70
N ILE A 227 1.94 -7.96 -4.22
CA ILE A 227 2.48 -8.83 -5.27
C ILE A 227 2.34 -8.11 -6.61
N ALA A 228 3.47 -7.68 -7.17
CA ALA A 228 3.50 -6.80 -8.33
C ALA A 228 2.81 -7.41 -9.55
N ASN A 229 1.98 -6.59 -10.22
CA ASN A 229 1.27 -6.91 -11.45
C ASN A 229 0.37 -8.16 -11.33
N THR A 230 -0.31 -8.30 -10.19
CA THR A 230 -1.29 -9.37 -9.95
C THR A 230 -2.65 -8.79 -9.55
N ILE A 231 -3.68 -9.64 -9.57
CA ILE A 231 -4.99 -9.37 -8.99
C ILE A 231 -5.18 -10.38 -7.86
N SER A 232 -5.35 -9.91 -6.63
CA SER A 232 -5.65 -10.78 -5.48
C SER A 232 -7.09 -11.30 -5.55
N PRO A 233 -7.47 -12.32 -4.77
CA PRO A 233 -8.87 -12.76 -4.68
C PRO A 233 -9.84 -11.63 -4.28
N SER A 234 -9.43 -10.75 -3.35
CA SER A 234 -10.24 -9.58 -2.95
C SER A 234 -10.36 -8.58 -4.10
N GLU A 235 -9.25 -8.27 -4.78
CA GLU A 235 -9.26 -7.37 -5.93
C GLU A 235 -10.16 -7.91 -7.06
N ALA A 236 -10.11 -9.20 -7.36
CA ALA A 236 -10.96 -9.83 -8.37
C ALA A 236 -12.45 -9.72 -8.00
N LYS A 237 -12.81 -10.03 -6.76
CA LYS A 237 -14.18 -9.91 -6.23
C LYS A 237 -14.69 -8.46 -6.27
N GLU A 238 -13.79 -7.51 -6.07
CA GLU A 238 -14.08 -6.08 -6.17
C GLU A 238 -14.18 -5.55 -7.61
N GLY A 239 -13.85 -6.36 -8.62
CA GLY A 239 -13.90 -5.99 -10.04
C GLY A 239 -12.66 -5.28 -10.58
N TRP A 240 -11.50 -5.46 -9.94
CA TRP A 240 -10.24 -4.96 -10.48
C TRP A 240 -9.69 -5.86 -11.60
N ALA A 241 -9.08 -5.22 -12.60
CA ALA A 241 -8.35 -5.87 -13.68
C ALA A 241 -7.00 -5.17 -13.91
N LEU A 242 -6.04 -5.88 -14.50
CA LEU A 242 -4.77 -5.29 -14.93
C LEU A 242 -4.96 -4.59 -16.28
N LEU A 243 -4.49 -3.35 -16.37
CA LEU A 243 -4.23 -2.71 -17.66
C LEU A 243 -2.87 -3.15 -18.22
N TRP A 244 -1.92 -3.53 -17.36
CA TRP A 244 -0.62 -4.06 -17.76
C TRP A 244 -0.27 -5.31 -16.95
N ASP A 245 0.12 -6.38 -17.63
CA ASP A 245 0.31 -7.72 -17.06
C ASP A 245 1.68 -7.94 -16.38
N GLY A 246 2.57 -6.97 -16.46
CA GLY A 246 3.93 -7.06 -15.91
C GLY A 246 4.97 -7.69 -16.85
N LYS A 247 4.59 -8.14 -18.04
CA LYS A 247 5.42 -9.00 -18.90
C LYS A 247 5.40 -8.61 -20.37
N THR A 248 4.22 -8.32 -20.93
CA THR A 248 4.03 -8.10 -22.35
C THR A 248 3.58 -6.67 -22.63
N THR A 249 3.37 -6.34 -23.91
CA THR A 249 2.80 -5.06 -24.34
C THR A 249 1.29 -5.17 -24.58
N ASP A 250 0.67 -6.29 -24.21
CA ASP A 250 -0.73 -6.56 -24.48
C ASP A 250 -1.63 -5.51 -23.81
N GLY A 251 -2.64 -5.06 -24.55
CA GLY A 251 -3.52 -3.97 -24.12
C GLY A 251 -2.96 -2.57 -24.36
N TRP A 252 -1.74 -2.42 -24.89
CA TRP A 252 -1.11 -1.13 -25.18
C TRP A 252 -0.66 -0.98 -26.63
N ARG A 253 -0.75 0.23 -27.15
CA ARG A 253 -0.16 0.66 -28.44
C ARG A 253 0.41 2.06 -28.32
N GLY A 254 1.26 2.48 -29.25
CA GLY A 254 1.66 3.89 -29.34
C GLY A 254 0.45 4.76 -29.67
N ALA A 255 0.35 5.97 -29.11
CA ALA A 255 -0.79 6.85 -29.31
C ALA A 255 -1.10 7.11 -30.80
N LYS A 256 -0.05 7.29 -31.60
CA LYS A 256 -0.10 7.54 -33.05
C LYS A 256 0.22 6.30 -33.89
N LEU A 257 0.30 5.13 -33.26
CA LEU A 257 0.68 3.87 -33.89
C LEU A 257 -0.46 2.85 -33.74
N SER A 258 -0.51 1.88 -34.65
CA SER A 258 -1.40 0.72 -34.54
C SER A 258 -0.87 -0.34 -33.56
N THR A 259 0.44 -0.34 -33.30
CA THR A 259 1.15 -1.30 -32.45
C THR A 259 1.92 -0.61 -31.33
N PHE A 260 2.45 -1.38 -30.39
CA PHE A 260 3.36 -0.89 -29.36
C PHE A 260 4.66 -0.33 -29.99
N PRO A 261 5.23 0.78 -29.50
CA PRO A 261 6.42 1.38 -30.09
C PRO A 261 7.64 0.44 -30.01
N ALA A 262 8.41 0.37 -31.10
CA ALA A 262 9.59 -0.50 -31.20
C ALA A 262 10.81 0.00 -30.39
N LYS A 263 10.75 1.23 -29.85
CA LYS A 263 11.82 1.86 -29.07
C LYS A 263 11.22 2.78 -28.00
N GLY A 264 12.06 3.25 -27.08
CA GLY A 264 11.69 4.23 -26.05
C GLY A 264 10.96 3.67 -24.83
N TRP A 265 10.51 2.41 -24.90
CA TRP A 265 9.90 1.68 -23.79
C TRP A 265 10.62 0.35 -23.57
N LYS A 266 10.83 -0.04 -22.30
CA LYS A 266 11.49 -1.30 -21.91
C LYS A 266 10.70 -1.99 -20.81
N ILE A 267 10.52 -3.31 -20.94
CA ILE A 267 9.99 -4.17 -19.88
C ILE A 267 11.15 -4.93 -19.25
N GLU A 268 11.30 -4.84 -17.94
CA GLU A 268 12.38 -5.51 -17.21
C GLU A 268 11.97 -5.76 -15.76
N ASN A 269 12.10 -7.00 -15.30
CA ASN A 269 11.84 -7.40 -13.90
C ASN A 269 10.45 -6.98 -13.38
N GLY A 270 9.40 -7.10 -14.21
CA GLY A 270 8.05 -6.71 -13.83
C GLY A 270 7.83 -5.19 -13.78
N ILE A 271 8.70 -4.40 -14.40
CA ILE A 271 8.62 -2.94 -14.46
C ILE A 271 8.57 -2.49 -15.92
N LEU A 272 7.61 -1.62 -16.25
CA LEU A 272 7.51 -0.92 -17.52
C LEU A 272 8.24 0.42 -17.42
N LYS A 273 9.24 0.65 -18.25
CA LYS A 273 10.10 1.83 -18.20
C LYS A 273 9.97 2.65 -19.47
N VAL A 274 9.78 3.96 -19.34
CA VAL A 274 10.09 4.90 -20.42
C VAL A 274 11.58 5.24 -20.36
N MET A 275 12.24 5.32 -21.52
CA MET A 275 13.68 5.47 -21.64
C MET A 275 14.09 6.93 -21.83
N LYS A 276 15.12 7.36 -21.09
CA LYS A 276 15.72 8.69 -21.22
C LYS A 276 16.21 8.96 -22.65
N SER A 277 15.88 10.13 -23.18
CA SER A 277 16.13 10.54 -24.57
C SER A 277 16.12 12.07 -24.75
N GLY A 278 16.73 12.79 -23.79
CA GLY A 278 16.98 14.23 -23.91
C GLY A 278 15.80 15.14 -23.51
N GLY A 279 14.75 14.60 -22.89
CA GLY A 279 13.68 15.38 -22.25
C GLY A 279 12.64 16.00 -23.20
N ALA A 280 12.64 15.64 -24.49
CA ALA A 280 11.67 16.16 -25.46
C ALA A 280 10.33 15.42 -25.38
N GLU A 281 9.22 16.18 -25.41
CA GLU A 281 7.85 15.66 -25.29
C GLU A 281 7.48 14.71 -26.44
N SER A 282 7.21 13.44 -26.09
CA SER A 282 6.77 12.36 -26.97
C SER A 282 7.64 12.14 -28.22
N ALA A 283 8.94 12.44 -28.12
CA ALA A 283 9.84 12.48 -29.27
C ALA A 283 10.72 11.23 -29.45
N ASN A 284 10.69 10.28 -28.51
CA ASN A 284 11.49 9.05 -28.58
C ASN A 284 10.67 7.85 -29.03
N GLY A 285 10.03 7.14 -28.09
CA GLY A 285 9.07 6.09 -28.40
C GLY A 285 7.68 6.65 -28.67
N GLY A 286 7.40 7.83 -28.10
CA GLY A 286 6.08 8.42 -28.05
C GLY A 286 5.23 7.83 -26.92
N ASP A 287 4.11 8.47 -26.65
CA ASP A 287 3.17 8.02 -25.62
C ASP A 287 2.56 6.66 -25.97
N ILE A 288 2.21 5.88 -24.95
CA ILE A 288 1.44 4.64 -25.10
C ILE A 288 0.03 4.82 -24.53
N VAL A 289 -0.95 4.27 -25.24
CA VAL A 289 -2.37 4.30 -24.86
C VAL A 289 -2.92 2.89 -24.72
N THR A 290 -3.91 2.73 -23.85
CA THR A 290 -4.71 1.52 -23.80
C THR A 290 -5.39 1.29 -25.14
N THR A 291 -5.49 0.04 -25.60
CA THR A 291 -6.24 -0.29 -26.83
C THR A 291 -7.75 -0.12 -26.67
N ARG A 292 -8.25 -0.14 -25.42
CA ARG A 292 -9.63 0.13 -25.02
C ARG A 292 -9.83 1.57 -24.51
N LYS A 293 -11.04 2.09 -24.66
CA LYS A 293 -11.53 3.30 -23.99
C LYS A 293 -12.25 2.92 -22.70
N TYR A 294 -12.28 3.86 -21.76
CA TYR A 294 -12.92 3.71 -20.45
C TYR A 294 -13.81 4.93 -20.15
N LYS A 295 -14.90 4.68 -19.41
CA LYS A 295 -15.90 5.68 -19.00
C LYS A 295 -15.72 6.10 -17.53
N ASN A 296 -16.36 5.36 -16.61
CA ASN A 296 -16.25 5.55 -15.16
C ASN A 296 -15.28 4.50 -14.62
N PHE A 297 -14.33 4.90 -13.79
CA PHE A 297 -13.31 3.98 -13.28
C PHE A 297 -12.61 4.48 -12.02
N ILE A 298 -11.96 3.56 -11.32
CA ILE A 298 -10.83 3.83 -10.42
C ILE A 298 -9.59 3.26 -11.10
N LEU A 299 -8.62 4.12 -11.42
CA LEU A 299 -7.32 3.75 -11.99
C LEU A 299 -6.24 3.88 -10.91
N LYS A 300 -5.42 2.85 -10.75
CA LYS A 300 -4.20 2.88 -9.92
C LYS A 300 -2.98 2.66 -10.79
N VAL A 301 -1.95 3.47 -10.56
CA VAL A 301 -0.65 3.36 -11.24
C VAL A 301 0.46 3.59 -10.22
N ASP A 302 1.32 2.60 -10.01
CA ASP A 302 2.55 2.83 -9.26
C ASP A 302 3.62 3.38 -10.18
N PHE A 303 4.24 4.50 -9.80
CA PHE A 303 5.30 5.14 -10.56
C PHE A 303 6.52 5.47 -9.69
N LYS A 304 7.70 5.50 -10.31
CA LYS A 304 8.95 5.98 -9.71
C LYS A 304 9.72 6.80 -10.73
N ILE A 305 10.30 7.91 -10.28
CA ILE A 305 10.97 8.88 -11.15
C ILE A 305 12.48 8.92 -10.89
N THR A 306 13.23 9.34 -11.91
CA THR A 306 14.62 9.78 -11.78
C THR A 306 14.69 11.28 -11.46
N GLU A 307 15.88 11.77 -11.07
CA GLU A 307 16.08 13.20 -10.77
C GLU A 307 15.76 14.06 -12.00
N GLY A 308 14.91 15.08 -11.81
CA GLY A 308 14.48 15.97 -12.87
C GLY A 308 13.50 15.38 -13.88
N ALA A 309 13.00 14.15 -13.70
CA ALA A 309 12.15 13.50 -14.70
C ALA A 309 10.75 14.12 -14.82
N ASN A 310 10.21 14.05 -16.03
CA ASN A 310 8.83 14.37 -16.38
C ASN A 310 8.12 13.18 -17.05
N SER A 311 6.85 12.99 -16.75
CA SER A 311 5.92 12.05 -17.40
C SER A 311 4.49 12.40 -16.94
N GLY A 312 3.52 11.53 -17.23
CA GLY A 312 2.14 11.75 -16.81
C GLY A 312 1.27 10.53 -17.06
N VAL A 313 0.17 10.47 -16.32
CA VAL A 313 -0.94 9.53 -16.57
C VAL A 313 -2.10 10.33 -17.12
N LYS A 314 -2.49 10.09 -18.38
CA LYS A 314 -3.62 10.80 -19.00
C LYS A 314 -4.87 9.94 -19.11
N TYR A 315 -6.01 10.60 -19.09
CA TYR A 315 -7.34 10.03 -19.21
C TYR A 315 -8.26 10.99 -19.99
N PHE A 316 -9.43 10.50 -20.41
CA PHE A 316 -10.23 11.14 -21.46
C PHE A 316 -9.42 11.38 -22.74
N VAL A 317 -8.45 10.50 -23.01
CA VAL A 317 -7.54 10.68 -24.15
C VAL A 317 -8.27 10.36 -25.44
N ASN A 318 -8.13 11.25 -26.42
CA ASN A 318 -8.45 10.97 -27.80
C ASN A 318 -7.14 10.96 -28.62
N PRO A 319 -6.61 9.78 -28.97
CA PRO A 319 -5.33 9.66 -29.68
C PRO A 319 -5.34 10.32 -31.07
N ASP A 320 -6.50 10.52 -31.68
CA ASP A 320 -6.63 11.04 -33.05
C ASP A 320 -6.64 12.57 -33.14
N MET A 321 -6.73 13.27 -31.99
CA MET A 321 -6.82 14.74 -31.95
C MET A 321 -5.50 15.42 -32.30
N ASN A 322 -4.36 14.92 -31.80
CA ASN A 322 -3.05 15.47 -32.11
C ASN A 322 -2.30 14.55 -33.09
N LYS A 323 -2.33 14.92 -34.37
CA LYS A 323 -1.56 14.24 -35.43
C LYS A 323 -0.17 14.85 -35.65
N GLY A 324 0.15 15.97 -35.00
CA GLY A 324 1.43 16.68 -35.10
C GLY A 324 2.47 16.19 -34.09
N ALA A 325 3.45 17.03 -33.75
CA ALA A 325 4.42 16.74 -32.70
C ALA A 325 3.79 16.81 -31.28
N GLY A 326 4.46 16.22 -30.29
CA GLY A 326 4.06 16.26 -28.87
C GLY A 326 3.03 15.20 -28.48
N SER A 327 2.53 15.31 -27.25
CA SER A 327 1.71 14.30 -26.59
C SER A 327 0.27 14.25 -27.11
N ALA A 328 -0.40 13.10 -26.92
CA ALA A 328 -1.83 12.97 -27.21
C ALA A 328 -2.69 13.80 -26.23
N ILE A 329 -3.90 14.17 -26.67
CA ILE A 329 -4.75 15.13 -25.95
C ILE A 329 -5.66 14.39 -24.97
N GLY A 330 -5.60 14.80 -23.71
CA GLY A 330 -6.44 14.32 -22.60
C GLY A 330 -6.13 15.08 -21.30
N CYS A 331 -6.91 14.86 -20.26
CA CYS A 331 -6.62 15.32 -18.90
C CYS A 331 -5.41 14.56 -18.34
N GLU A 332 -4.60 15.18 -17.48
CA GLU A 332 -3.30 14.64 -17.07
C GLU A 332 -3.09 14.75 -15.56
N PHE A 333 -2.88 13.61 -14.92
CA PHE A 333 -2.19 13.55 -13.63
C PHE A 333 -0.70 13.71 -13.91
N GLN A 334 -0.15 14.85 -13.49
CA GLN A 334 1.24 15.17 -13.74
C GLN A 334 2.20 14.27 -12.93
N ILE A 335 3.26 13.75 -13.53
CA ILE A 335 4.37 13.06 -12.85
C ILE A 335 5.65 13.87 -13.04
N LEU A 336 6.17 14.44 -11.96
CA LEU A 336 7.30 15.38 -12.05
C LEU A 336 8.22 15.33 -10.84
N ASP A 337 9.52 15.56 -11.06
CA ASP A 337 10.41 16.02 -9.99
C ASP A 337 10.29 17.54 -9.78
N ASP A 338 9.36 17.92 -8.90
CA ASP A 338 9.08 19.33 -8.57
C ASP A 338 10.31 20.17 -8.16
N ASP A 339 11.37 19.54 -7.64
CA ASP A 339 12.54 20.27 -7.13
C ASP A 339 13.50 20.64 -8.26
N LYS A 340 13.45 19.91 -9.38
CA LYS A 340 14.50 19.91 -10.41
C LYS A 340 13.98 20.25 -11.79
N HIS A 341 12.81 19.76 -12.18
CA HIS A 341 12.29 20.00 -13.52
C HIS A 341 11.80 21.45 -13.67
N PRO A 342 12.20 22.18 -14.72
CA PRO A 342 11.89 23.61 -14.87
C PRO A 342 10.38 23.88 -14.99
N ASP A 343 9.60 22.96 -15.55
CA ASP A 343 8.15 23.12 -15.75
C ASP A 343 7.37 23.27 -14.43
N ALA A 344 7.94 22.83 -13.30
CA ALA A 344 7.38 23.04 -11.96
C ALA A 344 7.23 24.54 -11.60
N LYS A 345 7.92 25.42 -12.32
CA LYS A 345 7.90 26.88 -12.14
C LYS A 345 7.11 27.64 -13.21
N LEU A 346 6.68 26.96 -14.28
CA LEU A 346 6.03 27.60 -15.44
C LEU A 346 4.51 27.70 -15.33
N GLY A 347 3.91 26.92 -14.43
CA GLY A 347 2.46 26.93 -14.20
C GLY A 347 1.96 28.14 -13.40
N VAL A 348 0.63 28.33 -13.39
CA VAL A 348 -0.04 29.30 -12.52
C VAL A 348 -0.27 28.66 -11.15
N LYS A 349 0.24 29.30 -10.09
CA LYS A 349 0.14 28.81 -8.70
C LYS A 349 0.55 27.33 -8.53
N GLY A 350 1.50 26.86 -9.35
CA GLY A 350 2.03 25.50 -9.27
C GLY A 350 1.19 24.42 -9.97
N ASN A 351 0.26 24.77 -10.87
CA ASN A 351 -0.61 23.81 -11.57
C ASN A 351 0.10 22.86 -12.56
N ARG A 352 1.43 22.88 -12.61
CA ARG A 352 2.28 21.94 -13.39
C ARG A 352 3.15 21.05 -12.51
N LYS A 353 2.94 21.07 -11.19
CA LYS A 353 3.65 20.21 -10.24
C LYS A 353 3.02 18.81 -10.16
N LEU A 354 3.78 17.83 -9.68
CA LEU A 354 3.35 16.44 -9.46
C LEU A 354 1.95 16.33 -8.85
N GLY A 355 1.08 15.51 -9.45
CA GLY A 355 -0.28 15.24 -8.99
C GLY A 355 -1.33 16.31 -9.34
N SER A 356 -0.91 17.44 -9.90
CA SER A 356 -1.84 18.44 -10.43
C SER A 356 -2.64 17.87 -11.60
N LEU A 357 -3.80 18.47 -11.87
CA LEU A 357 -4.39 18.40 -13.20
C LEU A 357 -3.63 19.41 -14.07
N TYR A 358 -2.74 18.89 -14.93
CA TYR A 358 -1.72 19.68 -15.61
C TYR A 358 -2.27 20.96 -16.26
N ASP A 359 -1.67 22.10 -15.93
CA ASP A 359 -2.02 23.45 -16.42
C ASP A 359 -3.44 23.94 -16.07
N LEU A 360 -4.18 23.19 -15.24
CA LEU A 360 -5.55 23.50 -14.82
C LEU A 360 -5.66 23.69 -13.31
N ILE A 361 -5.49 22.63 -12.51
CA ILE A 361 -5.74 22.65 -11.06
C ILE A 361 -4.49 22.19 -10.29
N PRO A 362 -3.89 23.03 -9.43
CA PRO A 362 -2.68 22.68 -8.69
C PRO A 362 -2.94 21.68 -7.58
N ALA A 363 -2.06 20.67 -7.48
CA ALA A 363 -1.97 19.85 -6.28
C ALA A 363 -1.52 20.69 -5.06
N PRO A 364 -1.91 20.29 -3.83
CA PRO A 364 -1.46 20.95 -2.62
C PRO A 364 0.07 20.87 -2.49
N LYS A 365 0.64 21.87 -1.82
CA LYS A 365 2.08 21.94 -1.54
C LYS A 365 2.54 20.75 -0.71
N ASP A 366 1.79 20.43 0.34
CA ASP A 366 2.08 19.34 1.25
C ASP A 366 1.40 18.06 0.75
N LYS A 367 2.14 17.28 -0.06
CA LYS A 367 1.68 16.01 -0.63
C LYS A 367 2.62 14.87 -0.24
N PRO A 368 2.10 13.64 -0.03
CA PRO A 368 2.87 12.54 0.56
C PRO A 368 3.78 11.85 -0.47
N PHE A 369 4.65 12.59 -1.17
CA PHE A 369 5.51 12.03 -2.22
C PHE A 369 6.83 11.48 -1.65
N ASN A 370 7.18 10.25 -2.00
CA ASN A 370 8.48 9.65 -1.68
C ASN A 370 9.34 9.51 -2.94
N LYS A 371 10.25 10.46 -3.15
CA LYS A 371 11.14 10.51 -4.32
C LYS A 371 12.02 9.28 -4.53
N LYS A 372 12.32 8.54 -3.46
CA LYS A 372 13.25 7.40 -3.51
C LYS A 372 12.56 6.07 -3.73
N GLU A 373 11.23 6.04 -3.62
CA GLU A 373 10.43 4.81 -3.70
C GLU A 373 9.40 4.90 -4.82
N PHE A 374 8.68 3.80 -5.07
CA PHE A 374 7.47 3.85 -5.87
C PHE A 374 6.36 4.61 -5.12
N ASN A 375 5.51 5.29 -5.87
CA ASN A 375 4.37 6.05 -5.39
C ASN A 375 3.13 5.63 -6.18
N THR A 376 1.97 5.60 -5.54
CA THR A 376 0.71 5.24 -6.20
C THR A 376 -0.07 6.49 -6.56
N ALA A 377 -0.25 6.73 -7.85
CA ALA A 377 -1.27 7.65 -8.35
C ALA A 377 -2.61 6.91 -8.40
N THR A 378 -3.69 7.54 -7.91
CA THR A 378 -5.06 7.05 -8.12
C THR A 378 -5.91 8.14 -8.75
N ILE A 379 -6.62 7.77 -9.82
CA ILE A 379 -7.51 8.65 -10.57
C ILE A 379 -8.90 8.02 -10.52
N ILE A 380 -9.86 8.75 -9.96
CA ILE A 380 -11.25 8.31 -9.86
C ILE A 380 -12.07 9.14 -10.82
N VAL A 381 -12.80 8.49 -11.72
CA VAL A 381 -13.76 9.12 -12.64
C VAL A 381 -15.14 8.52 -12.39
N LYS A 382 -16.09 9.36 -11.99
CA LYS A 382 -17.49 8.98 -11.76
C LYS A 382 -18.42 9.99 -12.41
N GLY A 383 -18.81 9.73 -13.65
CA GLY A 383 -19.53 10.68 -14.47
C GLY A 383 -18.68 11.93 -14.70
N ASN A 384 -19.20 13.09 -14.30
CA ASN A 384 -18.48 14.36 -14.42
C ASN A 384 -17.43 14.57 -13.32
N HIS A 385 -17.59 13.89 -12.18
CA HIS A 385 -16.72 14.06 -11.03
C HIS A 385 -15.41 13.30 -11.21
N VAL A 386 -14.30 13.95 -10.89
CA VAL A 386 -12.95 13.40 -10.99
C VAL A 386 -12.12 13.74 -9.76
N GLU A 387 -11.34 12.77 -9.26
CA GLU A 387 -10.40 12.97 -8.16
C GLU A 387 -8.98 12.49 -8.53
N HIS A 388 -7.97 13.19 -8.00
CA HIS A 388 -6.58 12.72 -7.98
C HIS A 388 -6.16 12.42 -6.55
N TRP A 389 -5.50 11.29 -6.35
CA TRP A 389 -4.89 10.90 -5.08
C TRP A 389 -3.44 10.47 -5.30
N LEU A 390 -2.61 10.70 -4.27
CA LEU A 390 -1.23 10.24 -4.22
C LEU A 390 -0.98 9.55 -2.89
N ASN A 391 -0.51 8.31 -2.93
CA ASN A 391 -0.19 7.50 -1.74
C ASN A 391 -1.32 7.50 -0.69
N GLY A 392 -2.57 7.37 -1.16
CA GLY A 392 -3.77 7.30 -0.30
C GLY A 392 -4.27 8.64 0.23
N VAL A 393 -3.71 9.78 -0.19
CA VAL A 393 -4.19 11.12 0.18
C VAL A 393 -4.79 11.82 -1.03
N LYS A 394 -6.01 12.35 -0.88
CA LYS A 394 -6.67 13.13 -1.93
C LYS A 394 -5.91 14.42 -2.14
N LEU A 395 -5.59 14.72 -3.39
CA LEU A 395 -4.89 15.93 -3.80
C LEU A 395 -5.87 17.00 -4.28
N ILE A 396 -6.70 16.65 -5.27
CA ILE A 396 -7.66 17.55 -5.90
C ILE A 396 -8.93 16.78 -6.30
N GLU A 397 -10.01 17.52 -6.47
CA GLU A 397 -11.25 17.04 -7.07
C GLU A 397 -11.84 18.12 -7.97
N TYR A 398 -12.60 17.73 -8.98
CA TYR A 398 -13.27 18.66 -9.88
C TYR A 398 -14.44 17.99 -10.61
N ASP A 399 -15.38 18.81 -11.09
CA ASP A 399 -16.46 18.38 -11.96
C ASP A 399 -16.25 18.95 -13.36
N ARG A 400 -16.44 18.11 -14.37
CA ARG A 400 -16.46 18.49 -15.80
C ARG A 400 -17.86 18.88 -16.25
N ASN A 401 -18.01 19.25 -17.53
CA ASN A 401 -19.32 19.55 -18.13
C ASN A 401 -20.12 20.63 -17.37
N ASN A 402 -19.45 21.69 -16.93
CA ASN A 402 -20.07 22.86 -16.30
C ASN A 402 -19.32 24.15 -16.67
N ASP A 403 -19.90 25.30 -16.32
CA ASP A 403 -19.34 26.61 -16.67
C ASP A 403 -17.98 26.89 -16.04
N MET A 404 -17.75 26.45 -14.81
CA MET A 404 -16.45 26.62 -14.14
C MET A 404 -15.35 25.83 -14.86
N TRP A 405 -15.64 24.59 -15.25
CA TRP A 405 -14.73 23.76 -16.05
C TRP A 405 -14.40 24.41 -17.39
N ASN A 406 -15.44 24.81 -18.13
CA ASN A 406 -15.27 25.42 -19.46
C ASN A 406 -14.47 26.73 -19.38
N ALA A 407 -14.74 27.57 -18.38
CA ALA A 407 -13.98 28.80 -18.14
C ALA A 407 -12.52 28.51 -17.77
N LEU A 408 -12.26 27.53 -16.89
CA LEU A 408 -10.90 27.14 -16.51
C LEU A 408 -10.10 26.64 -17.73
N VAL A 409 -10.71 25.78 -18.55
CA VAL A 409 -10.10 25.28 -19.79
C VAL A 409 -9.77 26.42 -20.76
N ALA A 410 -10.65 27.41 -20.90
CA ALA A 410 -10.45 28.55 -21.80
C ALA A 410 -9.21 29.41 -21.46
N TYR A 411 -8.74 29.39 -20.20
CA TYR A 411 -7.51 30.06 -19.78
C TYR A 411 -6.25 29.18 -19.88
N SER A 412 -6.40 27.87 -20.11
CA SER A 412 -5.30 26.91 -20.10
C SER A 412 -4.65 26.71 -21.48
N LYS A 413 -3.59 25.90 -21.53
CA LYS A 413 -2.99 25.38 -22.78
C LYS A 413 -4.00 24.64 -23.66
N TYR A 414 -5.13 24.19 -23.10
CA TYR A 414 -6.13 23.40 -23.81
C TYR A 414 -7.24 24.23 -24.45
N LYS A 415 -7.19 25.57 -24.35
CA LYS A 415 -8.22 26.50 -24.87
C LYS A 415 -8.63 26.31 -26.34
N ASN A 416 -7.73 25.75 -27.15
CA ASN A 416 -7.96 25.51 -28.58
C ASN A 416 -8.56 24.13 -28.88
N TRP A 417 -8.82 23.30 -27.87
CA TRP A 417 -9.43 21.98 -28.04
C TRP A 417 -10.92 22.06 -27.68
N PRO A 418 -11.83 22.07 -28.68
CA PRO A 418 -13.25 22.14 -28.43
C PRO A 418 -13.68 20.98 -27.55
N ASN A 419 -14.52 21.28 -26.55
CA ASN A 419 -15.03 20.29 -25.61
C ASN A 419 -13.94 19.50 -24.86
N PHE A 420 -12.78 20.13 -24.57
CA PHE A 420 -11.67 19.46 -23.89
C PHE A 420 -12.11 18.81 -22.57
N GLY A 421 -11.70 17.56 -22.40
CA GLY A 421 -11.95 16.76 -21.20
C GLY A 421 -13.41 16.35 -21.00
N ASN A 422 -14.39 16.89 -21.73
CA ASN A 422 -15.82 16.62 -21.56
C ASN A 422 -16.38 15.30 -22.16
N PRO A 423 -15.72 14.60 -23.11
CA PRO A 423 -16.21 13.29 -23.56
C PRO A 423 -16.46 12.33 -22.39
N GLU A 424 -17.44 11.44 -22.56
CA GLU A 424 -17.75 10.42 -21.55
C GLU A 424 -16.66 9.33 -21.50
N GLU A 425 -16.04 9.04 -22.63
CA GLU A 425 -15.06 7.97 -22.77
C GLU A 425 -13.74 8.48 -23.36
N GLY A 426 -12.64 7.86 -22.96
CA GLY A 426 -11.36 8.04 -23.60
C GLY A 426 -10.37 6.95 -23.23
N ASN A 427 -9.24 6.92 -23.92
CA ASN A 427 -8.15 6.02 -23.58
C ASN A 427 -7.45 6.49 -22.29
N ILE A 428 -6.72 5.56 -21.67
CA ILE A 428 -5.74 5.86 -20.63
C ILE A 428 -4.35 5.84 -21.28
N LEU A 429 -3.46 6.72 -20.84
CA LEU A 429 -2.15 6.94 -21.46
C LEU A 429 -1.05 7.04 -20.40
N LEU A 430 0.13 6.49 -20.73
CA LEU A 430 1.39 6.76 -20.05
C LEU A 430 2.30 7.56 -20.99
N GLN A 431 2.82 8.68 -20.49
CA GLN A 431 3.52 9.66 -21.31
C GLN A 431 5.01 9.34 -21.47
N ASP A 432 5.50 9.51 -22.70
CA ASP A 432 6.93 9.65 -22.97
C ASP A 432 7.28 11.15 -22.98
N HIS A 433 8.05 11.61 -21.99
CA HIS A 433 8.59 12.98 -21.99
C HIS A 433 10.14 12.97 -22.09
N GLY A 434 10.71 11.87 -22.58
CA GLY A 434 12.14 11.74 -22.79
C GLY A 434 12.98 11.62 -21.52
N ASP A 435 12.36 11.37 -20.36
CA ASP A 435 13.02 11.08 -19.09
C ASP A 435 12.71 9.66 -18.61
N GLU A 436 13.59 9.12 -17.75
CA GLU A 436 13.39 7.78 -17.23
C GLU A 436 12.38 7.77 -16.06
N VAL A 437 11.25 7.10 -16.29
CA VAL A 437 10.17 6.85 -15.33
C VAL A 437 9.78 5.38 -15.39
N TRP A 438 9.48 4.81 -14.23
CA TRP A 438 9.15 3.40 -14.05
C TRP A 438 7.71 3.25 -13.61
N PHE A 439 6.99 2.30 -14.19
CA PHE A 439 5.60 1.99 -13.91
C PHE A 439 5.43 0.51 -13.54
N LYS A 440 4.50 0.22 -12.63
CA LYS A 440 4.00 -1.12 -12.31
C LYS A 440 2.59 -1.02 -11.72
N ASN A 441 1.96 -2.16 -11.47
CA ASN A 441 0.65 -2.22 -10.80
C ASN A 441 -0.41 -1.33 -11.48
N VAL A 442 -0.40 -1.30 -12.81
CA VAL A 442 -1.37 -0.51 -13.59
C VAL A 442 -2.69 -1.28 -13.60
N LYS A 443 -3.61 -0.88 -12.71
CA LYS A 443 -4.88 -1.58 -12.45
C LYS A 443 -6.07 -0.66 -12.65
N ILE A 444 -7.18 -1.21 -13.11
CA ILE A 444 -8.43 -0.49 -13.29
C ILE A 444 -9.60 -1.25 -12.68
N LYS A 445 -10.52 -0.51 -12.07
CA LYS A 445 -11.83 -0.99 -11.64
C LYS A 445 -12.89 -0.13 -12.33
N GLU A 446 -13.58 -0.70 -13.31
CA GLU A 446 -14.67 -0.02 -14.00
C GLU A 446 -15.85 0.19 -13.02
N LEU A 447 -16.44 1.38 -13.04
CA LEU A 447 -17.57 1.76 -12.20
C LEU A 447 -18.85 1.78 -13.05
N LYS A 448 -20.01 1.61 -12.40
CA LYS A 448 -21.31 1.73 -13.05
C LYS A 448 -21.60 3.14 -13.56
#